data_AF-A0A9X3NCT0-F1
#
_entry.id   AF-A0A9X3NCT0-F1
#
_cell.length_a   1.000
_cell.length_b   1.000
_cell.length_c   1.000
_cell.angle_alpha   90.00
_cell.angle_beta   90.00
_cell.angle_gamma   90.00
#
_symmetry.space_group_name_H-M   'P 1'
#
loop_
_entity.id
_entity.type
_entity.pdbx_description
1 polymer ?
#
loop_
_entity_poly.entity_id
_entity_poly.type
_entity_poly.pdbx_seq_one_letter_code
_entity_poly.pdbx_strand_id
1 'polypeptide(L)'
;MTTDPIALRNRFAYVKGAWDENLRGVPFPSLGEGTAEQKIERLELALVDEMRNRATPESAEQVADAMWGLVHARRDDDPVKQRVTRHHEDLAKLGHRRI
;
A
#
# COMPACT_ATOMS: atom_id res chain seq x y z
N MET A 1 -1.20 -24.41 7.60
CA MET A 1 -2.49 -23.74 7.84
C MET A 1 -2.94 -23.17 6.51
N THR A 2 -4.04 -23.64 5.96
CA THR A 2 -4.56 -23.18 4.66
C THR A 2 -5.23 -21.82 4.88
N THR A 3 -4.71 -20.75 4.29
CA THR A 3 -5.32 -19.43 4.37
C THR A 3 -6.73 -19.49 3.79
N ASP A 4 -7.70 -18.98 4.54
CA ASP A 4 -9.11 -19.00 4.18
C ASP A 4 -9.36 -18.23 2.86
N PRO A 5 -10.01 -18.85 1.86
CA PRO A 5 -10.23 -18.23 0.55
C PRO A 5 -11.15 -17.00 0.60
N ILE A 6 -12.06 -16.91 1.57
CA ILE A 6 -12.91 -15.73 1.76
C ILE A 6 -12.06 -14.57 2.27
N ALA A 7 -11.17 -14.82 3.23
CA ALA A 7 -10.22 -13.82 3.73
C ALA A 7 -9.32 -13.30 2.61
N LEU A 8 -8.79 -14.17 1.75
CA LEU A 8 -8.00 -13.76 0.58
C LEU A 8 -8.81 -12.92 -0.42
N ARG A 9 -10.06 -13.30 -0.70
CA ARG A 9 -10.94 -12.52 -1.58
C ARG A 9 -11.21 -11.12 -1.01
N ASN A 10 -11.52 -11.03 0.28
CA ASN A 10 -11.79 -9.76 0.94
C ASN A 10 -10.54 -8.86 0.96
N ARG A 11 -9.37 -9.42 1.27
CA ARG A 11 -8.09 -8.70 1.19
C ARG A 11 -7.84 -8.19 -0.22
N PHE A 12 -8.00 -9.03 -1.24
CA PHE A 12 -7.84 -8.59 -2.64
C PHE A 12 -8.82 -7.49 -3.02
N ALA A 13 -10.11 -7.63 -2.68
CA ALA A 13 -11.14 -6.64 -3.00
C ALA A 13 -10.83 -5.27 -2.35
N TYR A 14 -10.39 -5.28 -1.09
CA TYR A 14 -9.96 -4.09 -0.37
C TYR A 14 -8.80 -3.39 -1.07
N VAL A 15 -7.73 -4.14 -1.37
CA VAL A 15 -6.50 -3.59 -1.99
C VAL A 15 -6.79 -3.07 -3.39
N LYS A 16 -7.64 -3.78 -4.15
CA LYS A 16 -8.08 -3.34 -5.47
C LYS A 16 -8.88 -2.04 -5.39
N GLY A 17 -9.77 -1.90 -4.41
CA GLY A 17 -10.54 -0.67 -4.18
C GLY A 17 -9.63 0.51 -3.85
N ALA A 18 -8.68 0.32 -2.93
CA ALA A 18 -7.69 1.33 -2.57
C ALA A 18 -6.82 1.74 -3.77
N TRP A 19 -6.44 0.79 -4.64
CA TRP A 19 -5.72 1.09 -5.88
C TRP A 19 -6.52 1.98 -6.81
N ASP A 20 -7.79 1.65 -7.07
CA ASP A 20 -8.64 2.44 -7.98
C ASP A 20 -8.87 3.87 -7.45
N GLU A 21 -9.03 4.00 -6.13
CA GLU A 21 -9.24 5.27 -5.45
C GLU A 21 -7.98 6.16 -5.47
N ASN A 22 -6.83 5.61 -5.07
CA ASN A 22 -5.61 6.40 -4.86
C ASN A 22 -4.72 6.49 -6.10
N LEU A 23 -4.80 5.51 -7.00
CA LEU A 23 -3.94 5.34 -8.18
C LEU A 23 -4.77 5.30 -9.47
N ARG A 24 -5.71 6.25 -9.60
CA ARG A 24 -6.61 6.31 -10.74
C ARG A 24 -5.86 6.42 -12.07
N GLY A 25 -6.20 5.54 -13.01
CA GLY A 25 -5.57 5.49 -14.34
C GLY A 25 -4.21 4.79 -14.35
N VAL A 26 -3.75 4.26 -13.22
CA VAL A 26 -2.50 3.50 -13.11
C VAL A 26 -2.79 2.03 -13.38
N PRO A 27 -2.11 1.40 -14.36
CA PRO A 27 -2.33 -0.01 -14.64
C PRO A 27 -1.92 -0.88 -13.46
N PHE A 28 -2.64 -1.99 -13.27
CA PHE A 28 -2.28 -2.98 -12.26
C PHE A 28 -0.90 -3.58 -12.57
N PRO A 29 -0.05 -3.74 -11.55
CA PRO A 29 1.28 -4.31 -11.73
C PRO A 29 1.18 -5.79 -12.06
N SER A 30 2.17 -6.32 -12.78
CA SER A 30 2.29 -7.77 -12.95
C SER A 30 2.73 -8.39 -11.64
N LEU A 31 1.91 -9.31 -11.10
CA LEU A 31 2.14 -9.94 -9.79
C LEU A 31 3.03 -11.20 -9.88
N GLY A 32 3.38 -11.63 -11.09
CA GLY A 32 4.19 -12.81 -11.35
C GLY A 32 3.53 -14.13 -10.94
N GLU A 33 4.36 -15.16 -10.73
CA GLU A 33 3.94 -16.49 -10.28
C GLU A 33 3.90 -16.59 -8.75
N GLY A 34 3.17 -17.59 -8.22
CA GLY A 34 3.03 -17.84 -6.78
C GLY A 34 1.60 -18.11 -6.34
N THR A 35 1.41 -18.27 -5.02
CA THR A 35 0.09 -18.47 -4.41
C THR A 35 -0.74 -17.19 -4.45
N ALA A 36 -2.06 -17.30 -4.31
CA ALA A 36 -2.96 -16.14 -4.26
C ALA A 36 -2.56 -15.16 -3.15
N GLU A 37 -2.19 -15.67 -1.98
CA GLU A 37 -1.70 -14.86 -0.86
C GLU A 37 -0.47 -14.04 -1.22
N GLN A 38 0.55 -14.67 -1.80
CA GLN A 38 1.77 -13.99 -2.24
C GLN A 38 1.48 -12.91 -3.30
N LYS A 39 0.55 -13.18 -4.22
CA LYS A 39 0.16 -12.21 -5.24
C LYS A 39 -0.56 -11.01 -4.62
N ILE A 40 -1.45 -11.24 -3.66
CA ILE A 40 -2.17 -10.17 -2.95
C ILE A 40 -1.19 -9.32 -2.13
N GLU A 41 -0.24 -9.95 -1.43
CA GLU A 41 0.80 -9.21 -0.69
C GLU A 41 1.67 -8.36 -1.62
N ARG A 42 2.09 -8.90 -2.76
CA ARG A 42 2.83 -8.11 -3.77
C ARG A 42 2.02 -6.94 -4.29
N LEU A 43 0.72 -7.11 -4.48
CA LEU A 43 -0.16 -6.02 -4.90
C LEU A 43 -0.23 -4.92 -3.83
N GLU A 44 -0.31 -5.29 -2.56
CA GLU A 44 -0.32 -4.34 -1.44
C GLU A 44 0.99 -3.56 -1.34
N LEU A 45 2.11 -4.25 -1.50
CA LEU A 45 3.43 -3.62 -1.52
C LEU A 45 3.54 -2.65 -2.71
N ALA A 46 3.08 -3.07 -3.89
CA ALA A 46 3.07 -2.21 -5.07
C ALA A 46 2.16 -0.99 -4.89
N LEU A 47 1.02 -1.12 -4.19
CA LEU A 47 0.11 -0.02 -3.92
C LEU A 47 0.81 1.07 -3.10
N VAL A 48 1.44 0.68 -1.99
CA VAL A 48 2.13 1.64 -1.12
C VAL A 48 3.38 2.22 -1.79
N ASP A 49 4.13 1.43 -2.56
CA ASP A 49 5.25 1.95 -3.36
C ASP A 49 4.78 2.99 -4.39
N GLU A 50 3.72 2.68 -5.14
CA GLU A 50 3.22 3.58 -6.18
C GLU A 50 2.58 4.86 -5.62
N MET A 51 1.88 4.76 -4.48
CA MET A 51 1.38 5.94 -3.78
C MET A 51 2.53 6.86 -3.35
N ARG A 52 3.63 6.28 -2.81
CA ARG A 52 4.82 7.06 -2.41
C ARG A 52 5.50 7.68 -3.63
N ASN A 53 5.62 6.94 -4.74
CA ASN A 53 6.25 7.42 -5.97
C ASN A 53 5.52 8.61 -6.59
N ARG A 54 4.19 8.66 -6.45
CA ARG A 54 3.36 9.76 -6.95
C ARG A 54 3.15 10.90 -5.96
N ALA A 55 3.56 10.72 -4.71
CA ALA A 55 3.46 11.78 -3.72
C ALA A 55 4.29 13.00 -4.13
N THR A 56 3.69 14.18 -4.01
CA THR A 56 4.38 15.45 -4.15
C THR A 56 4.61 16.04 -2.75
N PRO A 57 5.46 17.06 -2.58
CA PRO A 57 5.60 17.76 -1.30
C PRO A 57 4.25 18.27 -0.74
N GLU A 58 3.31 18.58 -1.63
CA GLU A 58 1.99 19.11 -1.26
C GLU A 58 1.02 18.01 -0.83
N SER A 59 1.16 16.80 -1.37
CA SER A 59 0.32 15.65 -1.04
C SER A 59 0.97 14.66 -0.06
N ALA A 60 2.22 14.90 0.36
CA ALA A 60 2.99 13.95 1.15
C ALA A 60 2.29 13.53 2.46
N GLU A 61 1.70 14.48 3.19
CA GLU A 61 0.96 14.21 4.43
C GLU A 61 -0.32 13.41 4.16
N GLN A 62 -1.10 13.82 3.15
CA GLN A 62 -2.31 13.11 2.75
C GLN A 62 -2.03 11.68 2.30
N VAL A 63 -0.95 11.48 1.53
CA VAL A 63 -0.52 10.16 1.09
C VAL A 63 -0.07 9.30 2.27
N ALA A 64 0.66 9.87 3.24
CA ALA A 64 1.07 9.17 4.45
C ALA A 64 -0.13 8.71 5.29
N ASP A 65 -1.11 9.59 5.50
CA ASP A 65 -2.34 9.28 6.23
C ASP A 65 -3.16 8.18 5.51
N ALA A 66 -3.34 8.31 4.19
CA ALA A 66 -4.03 7.31 3.38
C ALA A 66 -3.36 5.92 3.49
N MET A 67 -2.02 5.85 3.38
CA MET A 67 -1.28 4.60 3.58
C MET A 67 -1.44 4.04 4.98
N TRP A 68 -1.48 4.90 6.01
CA TRP A 68 -1.67 4.47 7.39
C TRP A 68 -3.05 3.86 7.59
N GLY A 69 -4.09 4.42 6.97
CA GLY A 69 -5.43 3.86 6.92
C GLY A 69 -5.49 2.42 6.40
N LEU A 70 -4.55 2.01 5.53
CA LEU A 70 -4.47 0.65 4.98
C LEU A 70 -3.94 -0.39 5.97
N VAL A 71 -3.10 0.03 6.93
CA VAL A 71 -2.25 -0.87 7.72
C VAL A 71 -2.35 -0.68 9.23
N HIS A 72 -3.00 0.37 9.73
CA HIS A 72 -3.00 0.71 11.17
C HIS A 72 -3.55 -0.43 12.04
N ALA A 73 -4.55 -1.18 11.55
CA ALA A 73 -5.16 -2.31 12.26
C ALA A 73 -4.37 -3.64 12.12
N ARG A 74 -3.30 -3.66 11.31
CA ARG A 74 -2.47 -4.85 11.11
C ARG A 74 -1.41 -4.98 12.21
N ARG A 75 -0.91 -6.20 12.39
CA ARG A 75 0.25 -6.49 13.25
C ARG A 75 1.51 -5.75 12.77
N ASP A 76 2.41 -5.43 13.69
CA ASP A 76 3.65 -4.69 13.40
C ASP A 76 4.67 -5.49 12.59
N ASP A 77 4.57 -6.83 12.64
CA ASP A 77 5.39 -7.73 11.81
C ASP A 77 4.86 -7.88 10.37
N ASP A 78 3.73 -7.24 10.03
CA ASP A 78 3.19 -7.32 8.68
C ASP A 78 4.13 -6.60 7.67
N PRO A 79 4.54 -7.27 6.59
CA PRO A 79 5.51 -6.70 5.64
C PRO A 79 4.98 -5.42 4.98
N VAL A 80 3.66 -5.30 4.78
CA VAL A 80 3.06 -4.09 4.21
C VAL A 80 3.12 -2.95 5.23
N LYS A 81 2.80 -3.22 6.51
CA LYS A 81 2.89 -2.22 7.59
C LYS A 81 4.31 -1.70 7.76
N GLN A 82 5.30 -2.59 7.81
CA GLN A 82 6.72 -2.21 7.88
C GLN A 82 7.13 -1.34 6.69
N ARG A 83 6.60 -1.63 5.49
CA ARG A 83 6.88 -0.83 4.29
C ARG A 83 6.26 0.57 4.37
N VAL A 84 5.02 0.69 4.85
CA VAL A 84 4.36 1.99 5.07
C VAL A 84 5.13 2.82 6.09
N THR A 85 5.57 2.23 7.20
CA THR A 85 6.36 2.95 8.21
C THR A 85 7.65 3.53 7.62
N ARG A 86 8.35 2.78 6.75
CA ARG A 86 9.53 3.31 6.04
C ARG A 86 9.15 4.46 5.11
N HIS A 87 8.05 4.34 4.37
CA HIS A 87 7.57 5.40 3.48
C HIS A 87 7.13 6.66 4.21
N HIS A 88 6.61 6.55 5.45
CA HIS A 88 6.27 7.71 6.27
C HIS A 88 7.49 8.60 6.53
N GLU A 89 8.66 8.02 6.80
CA GLU A 89 9.89 8.78 7.01
C GLU A 89 10.33 9.52 5.73
N ASP A 90 10.19 8.88 4.57
CA ASP A 90 10.44 9.49 3.25
C ASP A 90 9.49 10.64 2.95
N LEU A 91 8.19 10.44 3.21
CA LEU A 91 7.14 11.43 2.95
C LEU A 91 7.25 12.63 3.88
N ALA A 92 7.59 12.41 5.16
CA ALA A 92 7.86 13.49 6.10
C ALA A 92 9.01 14.38 5.62
N LYS A 93 10.09 13.78 5.10
CA LYS A 93 11.21 14.52 4.49
C LYS A 93 10.79 15.27 3.23
N LEU A 94 9.91 14.68 2.41
CA LEU A 94 9.39 15.29 1.19
C LEU A 94 8.53 16.53 1.49
N GLY A 95 7.63 16.45 2.47
CA GLY A 95 6.76 17.55 2.89
C GLY A 95 7.51 18.68 3.59
N HIS A 96 8.51 18.37 4.43
CA HIS A 96 9.35 19.37 5.09
C HIS A 96 10.25 20.17 4.15
N ARG A 97 10.41 19.79 2.88
CA ARG A 97 11.22 20.53 1.91
C ARG A 97 10.54 21.80 1.37
N ARG A 98 9.38 22.15 1.92
CA ARG A 98 8.54 23.30 1.55
C ARG A 98 8.81 24.58 2.37
N ILE A 99 9.88 24.61 3.16
CA ILE A 99 10.33 25.76 3.97
C ILE A 99 11.66 26.32 3.48
#